data_AF-A0A5D3A720-F1
#
_entry.id   AF-A0A5D3A720-F1
#
_cell.length_a   1.000
_cell.length_b   1.000
_cell.length_c   1.000
_cell.angle_alpha   90.00
_cell.angle_beta   90.00
_cell.angle_gamma   90.00
#
_symmetry.space_group_name_H-M   'P 1'
#
loop_
_entity.id
_entity.type
_entity.pdbx_description
1 polymer ?
#
loop_
_entity_poly.entity_id
_entity_poly.type
_entity_poly.pdbx_seq_one_letter_code
_entity_poly.pdbx_strand_id
1 'polypeptide(L)'
;MQVVVYKGTIREKPCNEDEAREFIKGYSGGHAAVVGSVLGTNLNSGASKGGWESAEVYFHEIPNEVIDSLIDEGIPFKVAGGLMLEHPLTLPFVDAVIGATDTVMGLSKSLTEKLIEEALCQPGSSPRVQNMS
;
A
#
# COMPACT_ATOMS: atom_id res chain seq x y z
N MET A 1 0.95 -1.84 7.00
CA MET A 1 1.64 -2.89 6.20
C MET A 1 1.10 -2.83 4.79
N GLN A 2 1.94 -3.04 3.78
CA GLN A 2 1.53 -3.01 2.37
C GLN A 2 1.95 -4.28 1.66
N VAL A 3 1.06 -4.82 0.83
CA VAL A 3 1.31 -5.98 -0.03
C VAL A 3 0.72 -5.76 -1.42
N VAL A 4 1.25 -6.46 -2.42
CA VAL A 4 0.69 -6.47 -3.77
C VAL A 4 -0.13 -7.75 -3.96
N VAL A 5 -1.31 -7.64 -4.55
CA VAL A 5 -2.17 -8.76 -4.90
C VAL A 5 -2.25 -8.85 -6.41
N TYR A 6 -1.90 -10.02 -6.95
CA TYR A 6 -1.91 -10.29 -8.38
C TYR A 6 -2.54 -11.65 -8.64
N LYS A 7 -3.61 -11.68 -9.44
CA LYS A 7 -4.39 -12.89 -9.76
C LYS A 7 -4.76 -13.72 -8.52
N GLY A 8 -5.18 -13.03 -7.45
CA GLY A 8 -5.58 -13.67 -6.19
C GLY A 8 -4.41 -14.13 -5.29
N THR A 9 -3.16 -13.88 -5.68
CA THR A 9 -1.97 -14.25 -4.90
C THR A 9 -1.33 -13.01 -4.28
N ILE A 10 -0.91 -13.11 -3.02
CA ILE A 10 -0.16 -12.06 -2.34
C ILE A 10 1.32 -12.16 -2.75
N ARG A 11 1.88 -11.03 -3.18
CA ARG A 11 3.28 -10.84 -3.57
C ARG A 11 3.91 -9.82 -2.63
N GLU A 12 4.82 -10.29 -1.78
CA GLU A 12 5.66 -9.45 -0.93
C GLU A 12 6.94 -9.03 -1.69
N LYS A 13 8.07 -8.89 -1.01
CA LYS A 13 9.35 -8.62 -1.68
C LYS A 13 9.84 -9.91 -2.36
N PRO A 14 10.26 -9.85 -3.62
CA PRO A 14 10.87 -11.02 -4.27
C PRO A 14 12.15 -11.41 -3.53
N CYS A 15 12.41 -12.72 -3.46
CA CYS A 15 13.56 -13.30 -2.78
C CYS A 15 14.77 -13.50 -3.71
N ASN A 16 14.56 -13.48 -5.03
CA ASN A 16 15.59 -13.70 -6.04
C ASN A 16 15.23 -13.04 -7.38
N GLU A 17 16.19 -12.99 -8.31
CA GLU A 17 16.05 -12.33 -9.62
C GLU A 17 14.97 -12.95 -10.51
N ASP A 18 14.83 -14.29 -10.49
CA ASP A 18 13.81 -15.00 -11.27
C ASP A 18 12.40 -14.61 -10.81
N GLU A 19 12.18 -14.56 -9.50
CA GLU A 19 10.91 -14.14 -8.91
C GLU A 19 10.63 -12.65 -9.17
N ALA A 20 11.64 -11.79 -9.06
CA ALA A 20 11.51 -10.37 -9.41
C ALA A 20 11.09 -10.19 -10.87
N ARG A 21 11.73 -10.93 -11.78
CA ARG A 21 11.37 -10.93 -13.21
C ARG A 21 9.95 -11.44 -13.44
N GLU A 22 9.57 -12.55 -12.81
CA GLU A 22 8.21 -13.09 -12.91
C GLU A 22 7.17 -12.08 -12.43
N PHE A 23 7.46 -11.36 -11.34
CA PHE A 23 6.54 -10.38 -10.79
C PHE A 23 6.29 -9.25 -11.77
N ILE A 24 7.36 -8.56 -12.20
CA ILE A 24 7.28 -7.39 -13.08
C ILE A 24 6.71 -7.77 -14.45
N LYS A 25 7.15 -8.89 -15.02
CA LYS A 25 6.61 -9.40 -16.30
C LYS A 25 5.14 -9.78 -16.18
N GLY A 26 4.69 -10.24 -15.02
CA GLY A 26 3.28 -10.50 -14.77
C GLY A 26 2.41 -9.24 -14.81
N TYR A 27 2.94 -8.09 -14.43
CA TYR A 27 2.21 -6.82 -14.45
C TYR A 27 2.17 -6.17 -15.82
N SER A 28 3.17 -6.44 -16.66
CA SER A 28 3.31 -5.92 -18.02
C SER A 28 2.04 -6.14 -18.85
N GLY A 29 1.45 -5.05 -19.37
CA GLY A 29 0.20 -5.08 -20.14
C GLY A 29 -1.05 -5.47 -19.33
N GLY A 30 -0.96 -5.48 -18.00
CA GLY A 30 -2.02 -5.89 -17.10
C GLY A 30 -2.19 -4.93 -15.94
N HIS A 31 -2.63 -5.46 -14.80
CA HIS A 31 -2.80 -4.68 -13.57
C HIS A 31 -2.39 -5.49 -12.35
N ALA A 32 -2.13 -4.79 -11.26
CA ALA A 32 -1.95 -5.33 -9.93
C ALA A 32 -2.70 -4.48 -8.91
N ALA A 33 -3.19 -5.11 -7.84
CA ALA A 33 -3.76 -4.39 -6.72
C ALA A 33 -2.72 -4.21 -5.61
N VAL A 34 -2.72 -3.06 -4.96
CA VAL A 34 -1.92 -2.77 -3.77
C VAL A 34 -2.88 -2.65 -2.61
N VAL A 35 -2.62 -3.39 -1.53
CA VAL A 35 -3.45 -3.36 -0.33
C VAL A 35 -2.61 -2.84 0.83
N GLY A 36 -3.04 -1.73 1.41
CA GLY A 36 -2.42 -1.09 2.56
C GLY A 36 -3.30 -1.18 3.80
N SER A 37 -2.72 -1.54 4.94
CA SER A 37 -3.40 -1.58 6.23
C SER A 37 -2.78 -0.60 7.23
N VAL A 38 -3.64 0.01 8.04
CA VAL A 38 -3.29 0.98 9.08
C VAL A 38 -3.92 0.53 10.40
N LEU A 39 -3.15 0.64 11.48
CA LEU A 39 -3.60 0.41 12.86
C LEU A 39 -3.17 1.60 13.71
N GLY A 40 -4.14 2.33 14.24
CA GLY A 40 -3.91 3.40 15.22
C GLY A 40 -4.23 2.90 16.63
N THR A 41 -3.29 3.10 17.56
CA THR A 41 -3.50 2.79 18.99
C THR A 41 -3.37 4.05 19.82
N ASN A 42 -4.43 4.38 20.55
CA ASN A 42 -4.41 5.44 21.55
C ASN A 42 -3.77 4.90 22.83
N LEU A 43 -2.55 5.35 23.14
CA LEU A 43 -1.79 4.86 24.28
C LEU A 43 -2.38 5.27 25.64
N ASN A 44 -3.16 6.35 25.69
CA ASN A 44 -3.78 6.81 26.93
C ASN A 44 -5.00 5.93 27.32
N SER A 45 -5.78 5.52 26.34
CA SER A 45 -6.99 4.71 26.58
C SER A 45 -6.80 3.21 26.33
N GLY A 46 -5.72 2.82 25.64
CA GLY A 46 -5.51 1.46 25.13
C GLY A 46 -6.40 1.10 23.92
N ALA A 47 -7.26 2.00 23.45
CA ALA A 47 -8.13 1.73 22.31
C ALA A 47 -7.31 1.61 21.01
N SER A 48 -7.63 0.60 20.19
CA SER A 48 -7.02 0.41 18.87
C SER A 48 -8.08 0.35 17.78
N LYS A 49 -7.82 1.02 16.66
CA LYS A 49 -8.68 1.05 15.46
C LYS A 49 -7.86 0.70 14.24
N GLY A 50 -8.32 -0.29 13.49
CA GLY A 50 -7.63 -0.79 12.30
C GLY A 50 -8.53 -0.74 11.07
N GLY A 51 -7.92 -0.54 9.92
CA GLY A 51 -8.58 -0.54 8.62
C GLY A 51 -7.60 -0.82 7.50
N TRP A 52 -8.13 -0.97 6.29
CA TRP A 52 -7.33 -1.17 5.09
C TRP A 52 -7.98 -0.48 3.89
N GLU A 53 -7.16 -0.14 2.91
CA GLU A 53 -7.57 0.37 1.60
C GLU A 53 -6.81 -0.35 0.50
N SER A 54 -7.40 -0.38 -0.69
CA SER A 54 -6.80 -0.95 -1.89
C SER A 54 -6.79 0.05 -3.02
N ALA A 55 -5.76 -0.02 -3.85
CA ALA A 55 -5.67 0.70 -5.11
C ALA A 55 -5.22 -0.27 -6.21
N GLU A 56 -5.64 -0.03 -7.44
CA GLU A 56 -5.24 -0.81 -8.61
C GLU A 56 -4.32 0.02 -9.49
N VAL A 57 -3.28 -0.61 -10.01
CA VAL A 57 -2.30 0.00 -10.90
C VAL A 57 -2.33 -0.76 -12.21
N TYR A 58 -2.54 -0.03 -13.29
CA TYR A 58 -2.61 -0.53 -14.65
C TYR A 58 -1.32 -0.15 -15.38
N PHE A 59 -0.76 -1.10 -16.13
CA PHE A 59 0.50 -0.91 -16.82
C PHE A 59 0.34 -1.14 -18.32
N HIS A 60 1.04 -0.33 -19.11
CA HIS A 60 1.38 -0.66 -20.48
C HIS A 60 2.35 -1.86 -20.54
N GLU A 61 2.65 -2.34 -21.74
CA GLU A 61 3.70 -3.34 -21.92
C GLU A 61 5.06 -2.76 -21.50
N ILE A 62 5.68 -3.42 -20.52
CA ILE A 62 7.03 -3.12 -20.02
C ILE A 62 8.03 -3.97 -20.82
N PRO A 63 8.97 -3.37 -21.56
CA PRO A 63 10.01 -4.08 -22.31
C PRO A 63 10.92 -4.91 -21.40
N ASN A 64 11.40 -6.06 -21.89
CA ASN A 64 12.31 -6.92 -21.11
C ASN A 64 13.60 -6.20 -20.67
N GLU A 65 14.14 -5.32 -21.52
CA GLU A 65 15.34 -4.51 -21.21
C GLU A 65 15.14 -3.60 -19.98
N VAL A 66 13.91 -3.08 -19.79
CA VAL A 66 13.54 -2.28 -18.62
C VAL A 66 13.47 -3.17 -17.39
N ILE A 67 12.87 -4.36 -17.51
CA ILE A 67 12.80 -5.35 -16.43
C ILE A 67 14.22 -5.75 -15.98
N ASP A 68 15.10 -6.02 -16.94
CA ASP A 68 16.50 -6.38 -16.68
C ASP A 68 17.22 -5.26 -15.95
N SER A 69 17.10 -4.03 -16.44
CA SER A 69 17.71 -2.85 -15.80
C SER A 69 17.24 -2.65 -14.36
N LEU A 70 15.93 -2.82 -14.10
CA LEU A 70 15.38 -2.70 -12.75
C LEU A 70 15.96 -3.75 -11.79
N ILE A 71 16.09 -5.01 -12.26
CA ILE A 71 16.65 -6.11 -11.47
C ILE A 71 18.14 -5.88 -11.21
N ASP A 72 18.90 -5.45 -12.21
CA ASP A 72 20.33 -5.14 -12.11
C ASP A 72 20.60 -4.00 -11.09
N GLU A 73 19.72 -2.99 -11.04
CA GLU A 73 19.77 -1.93 -10.02
C GLU A 73 19.35 -2.40 -8.62
N GLY A 74 18.77 -3.61 -8.51
CA GLY A 74 18.29 -4.20 -7.27
C GLY A 74 17.08 -3.47 -6.67
N ILE A 75 16.34 -2.70 -7.48
CA ILE A 75 15.13 -1.98 -7.04
C ILE A 75 14.01 -2.95 -6.60
N PRO A 76 13.71 -4.04 -7.33
CA PRO A 76 12.62 -4.97 -6.99
C PRO A 76 12.73 -5.55 -5.58
N PHE A 77 13.95 -5.77 -5.08
CA PHE A 77 14.17 -6.37 -3.75
C PHE A 77 13.85 -5.42 -2.59
N LYS A 78 13.62 -4.13 -2.86
CA LYS A 78 13.37 -3.11 -1.83
C LYS A 78 11.88 -2.91 -1.56
N VAL A 79 11.00 -3.30 -2.48
CA VAL A 79 9.58 -2.94 -2.49
C VAL A 79 8.68 -4.18 -2.62
N ALA A 80 7.49 -4.13 -2.03
CA ALA A 80 6.50 -5.20 -2.17
C ALA A 80 6.01 -5.29 -3.62
N GLY A 81 5.83 -6.51 -4.13
CA GLY A 81 5.51 -6.75 -5.54
C GLY A 81 6.68 -6.51 -6.50
N GLY A 82 7.83 -6.01 -6.04
CA GLY A 82 9.01 -5.89 -6.90
C GLY A 82 8.96 -4.75 -7.93
N LEU A 83 8.04 -3.80 -7.82
CA LEU A 83 7.92 -2.69 -8.76
C LEU A 83 7.61 -1.37 -8.03
N MET A 84 8.35 -0.32 -8.36
CA MET A 84 8.22 1.01 -7.76
C MET A 84 7.65 1.97 -8.81
N LEU A 85 6.45 2.52 -8.62
CA LEU A 85 5.75 3.28 -9.66
C LEU A 85 6.45 4.60 -9.99
N GLU A 86 7.04 5.23 -8.99
CA GLU A 86 7.75 6.50 -9.10
C GLU A 86 9.15 6.37 -9.73
N HIS A 87 9.61 5.14 -10.00
CA HIS A 87 10.90 4.92 -10.63
C HIS A 87 10.91 5.45 -12.07
N PRO A 88 11.95 6.18 -12.52
CA PRO A 88 12.00 6.71 -13.89
C PRO A 88 11.85 5.66 -15.00
N LEU A 89 12.29 4.42 -14.75
CA LEU A 89 12.13 3.32 -15.72
C LEU A 89 10.74 2.66 -15.68
N THR A 90 9.98 2.83 -14.61
CA THR A 90 8.64 2.22 -14.46
C THR A 90 7.54 3.22 -14.76
N LEU A 91 7.71 4.48 -14.34
CA LEU A 91 6.74 5.56 -14.46
C LEU A 91 6.17 5.73 -15.90
N PRO A 92 6.97 5.63 -16.98
CA PRO A 92 6.45 5.74 -18.36
C PRO A 92 5.47 4.65 -18.75
N PHE A 93 5.46 3.52 -18.03
CA PHE A 93 4.61 2.37 -18.30
C PHE A 93 3.40 2.29 -17.37
N VAL A 94 3.22 3.24 -16.44
CA VAL A 94 2.01 3.34 -15.62
C VAL A 94 0.93 4.01 -16.45
N ASP A 95 -0.13 3.27 -16.78
CA ASP A 95 -1.27 3.75 -17.58
C ASP A 95 -2.26 4.51 -16.69
N ALA A 96 -2.71 3.86 -15.61
CA ALA A 96 -3.68 4.44 -14.69
C ALA A 96 -3.52 3.89 -13.27
N VAL A 97 -3.93 4.70 -12.29
CA VAL A 97 -4.10 4.28 -10.90
C VAL A 97 -5.56 4.51 -10.51
N ILE A 98 -6.25 3.45 -10.09
CA ILE A 98 -7.63 3.50 -9.63
C ILE A 98 -7.65 3.31 -8.11
N GLY A 99 -8.13 4.31 -7.39
CA GLY A 99 -8.06 4.38 -5.93
C GLY A 99 -7.16 5.51 -5.45
N ALA A 100 -6.85 5.54 -4.15
CA ALA A 100 -6.06 6.61 -3.57
C ALA A 100 -4.56 6.38 -3.81
N THR A 101 -3.90 7.29 -4.52
CA THR A 101 -2.47 7.16 -4.88
C THR A 101 -1.56 7.03 -3.66
N ASP A 102 -1.89 7.66 -2.54
CA ASP A 102 -1.15 7.55 -1.28
C ASP A 102 -1.21 6.15 -0.65
N THR A 103 -2.26 5.38 -0.94
CA THR A 103 -2.34 3.94 -0.60
C THR A 103 -1.28 3.13 -1.34
N VAL A 104 -1.03 3.46 -2.62
CA VAL A 104 0.05 2.85 -3.42
C VAL A 104 1.42 3.26 -2.88
N MET A 105 1.57 4.49 -2.40
CA MET A 105 2.82 5.00 -1.82
C MET A 105 3.09 4.52 -0.38
N GLY A 106 2.17 3.75 0.22
CA GLY A 106 2.41 3.02 1.48
C GLY A 106 1.57 3.45 2.69
N LEU A 107 0.90 4.60 2.65
CA LEU A 107 0.02 5.05 3.73
C LEU A 107 -1.15 5.88 3.21
N SER A 108 -2.36 5.32 3.32
CA SER A 108 -3.59 6.08 3.08
C SER A 108 -3.77 7.14 4.16
N LYS A 109 -3.71 8.42 3.77
CA LYS A 109 -3.85 9.54 4.69
C LYS A 109 -5.28 9.67 5.18
N SER A 110 -6.26 9.55 4.29
CA SER A 110 -7.69 9.61 4.64
C SER A 110 -8.09 8.51 5.61
N LEU A 111 -7.63 7.27 5.36
CA LEU A 111 -7.87 6.16 6.28
C LEU A 111 -7.18 6.41 7.63
N THR A 112 -5.95 6.89 7.61
CA THR A 112 -5.18 7.16 8.82
C THR A 112 -5.87 8.23 9.68
N GLU A 113 -6.29 9.34 9.08
CA GLU A 113 -7.01 10.42 9.76
C GLU A 113 -8.30 9.89 10.40
N LYS A 114 -9.12 9.16 9.63
CA LYS A 114 -10.35 8.53 10.14
C LYS A 114 -10.09 7.61 11.33
N LEU A 115 -9.08 6.73 11.24
CA LEU A 115 -8.77 5.79 12.32
C LEU A 115 -8.26 6.50 13.58
N ILE A 116 -7.53 7.61 13.42
CA ILE A 116 -7.12 8.46 14.54
C ILE A 116 -8.35 9.06 15.22
N GLU A 117 -9.27 9.66 14.46
CA GLU A 117 -10.52 10.21 15.01
C GLU A 117 -11.34 9.15 15.75
N GLU A 118 -11.49 7.96 15.17
CA GLU A 118 -12.20 6.83 15.80
C GLU A 118 -11.50 6.33 17.08
N ALA A 119 -10.18 6.41 17.17
CA ALA A 119 -9.41 6.01 18.35
C ALA A 119 -9.44 7.08 19.46
N LEU A 120 -9.76 8.33 19.11
CA LEU A 120 -9.96 9.43 20.05
C LEU A 120 -11.41 9.48 20.57
N CYS A 121 -12.39 9.16 19.73
CA CYS A 121 -13.81 9.12 20.09
C CYS A 121 -14.17 7.84 20.87
N GLN A 122 -14.25 7.91 22.20
CA GLN A 122 -14.82 6.81 23.00
C GLN A 122 -16.36 6.84 23.00
N PRO A 123 -17.04 5.68 22.96
CA PRO A 123 -18.36 5.56 23.54
C PRO A 123 -18.21 5.50 25.07
N GLY A 124 -18.34 6.64 25.78
CA GLY A 124 -18.39 6.58 27.25
C GLY A 124 -18.14 7.83 28.09
N SER A 125 -17.79 9.00 27.53
CA SER A 125 -17.66 10.22 28.37
C SER A 125 -18.99 10.97 28.47
N SER A 126 -19.89 10.51 29.35
CA SER A 126 -20.95 11.39 29.86
C SER A 126 -20.31 12.56 30.62
N PRO A 127 -20.76 13.81 30.45
CA PRO A 127 -20.26 14.92 31.24
C PRO A 127 -20.63 14.68 32.70
N ARG A 128 -19.63 14.59 33.58
CA ARG A 128 -19.84 14.63 35.04
C ARG A 128 -20.52 15.95 35.37
N VAL A 129 -21.83 15.92 35.61
CA VAL A 129 -22.56 17.01 36.25
C VAL A 129 -21.96 17.17 37.64
N GLN A 130 -21.21 18.25 37.85
CA GLN A 130 -20.81 18.67 39.19
C GLN A 130 -22.05 19.23 39.88
N ASN A 131 -22.71 18.41 40.69
CA ASN A 131 -23.65 18.90 41.70
C ASN A 131 -22.84 19.59 42.79
N MET A 132 -22.83 20.92 42.79
CA MET A 132 -22.44 21.71 43.96
C MET A 132 -23.64 21.75 44.92
N SER A 133 -23.41 21.26 46.14
CA SER A 133 -24.26 21.47 47.31
C SER A 133 -23.88 22.79 47.99
#